data_AF-A0A6G3BPL1-F1
#
_entry.id   AF-A0A6G3BPL1-F1
#
_cell.length_a   1.000
_cell.length_b   1.000
_cell.length_c   1.000
_cell.angle_alpha   90.00
_cell.angle_beta   90.00
_cell.angle_gamma   90.00
#
_symmetry.space_group_name_H-M   'P 1'
#
loop_
_entity.id
_entity.type
_entity.pdbx_description
1 polymer ?
#
loop_
_entity_poly.entity_id
_entity_poly.type
_entity_poly.pdbx_seq_one_letter_code
_entity_poly.pdbx_strand_id
1 'polypeptide(L)'
;MTETTSKYADFEGLRTQAVALRREGLSRRQIRDRLHVDNNDLLNRLLQGEPAPEWTKRPNAKDDVREKARELRLQGMTYDQIQVELGCSKGSISLWVRDLPKPERSRSAIEQARLAGRMRWDHELAVRDAERQRTKADARDETVTMSDQELFYTGVALYWAEGGKDKVYDRRENVTFINSDPGVIAVYLAWLDLLEVGRDRLSYRVMIHETADVPAAERYWAGLVGIDVSALQKTTLKKHNPKTVRKNVGEAYRGCLVIRVAKGATLYRRIEGWWSGIAEGATSRLKEGDRPGRVEP
;
A
#
# COMPACT_ATOMS: atom_id res chain seq x y z
N MET A 1 54.38 -47.27 26.49
CA MET A 1 53.90 -46.57 27.70
C MET A 1 53.75 -45.10 27.31
N THR A 2 52.54 -44.71 26.94
CA THR A 2 52.23 -43.40 26.35
C THR A 2 51.98 -42.37 27.44
N GLU A 3 52.92 -41.46 27.62
CA GLU A 3 52.83 -40.30 28.50
C GLU A 3 51.69 -39.37 28.07
N THR A 4 50.63 -39.32 28.88
CA THR A 4 49.48 -38.44 28.69
C THR A 4 49.44 -37.38 29.80
N THR A 5 50.59 -36.77 30.09
CA THR A 5 50.83 -35.98 31.33
C THR A 5 51.15 -34.50 31.10
N SER A 6 50.76 -33.89 29.98
CA SER A 6 51.10 -32.47 29.71
C SER A 6 49.93 -31.48 29.91
N LYS A 7 48.71 -31.78 29.42
CA LYS A 7 47.61 -30.80 29.42
C LYS A 7 46.86 -30.65 30.75
N TYR A 8 46.79 -31.73 31.54
CA TYR A 8 46.16 -31.73 32.87
C TYR A 8 47.08 -31.14 33.94
N ALA A 9 48.40 -31.31 33.80
CA ALA A 9 49.38 -30.71 34.69
C ALA A 9 49.36 -29.17 34.62
N ASP A 10 49.18 -28.62 33.42
CA ASP A 10 49.05 -27.18 33.19
C ASP A 10 47.75 -26.60 33.80
N PHE A 11 46.63 -27.32 33.70
CA PHE A 11 45.36 -26.90 34.30
C PHE A 11 45.39 -26.89 35.83
N GLU A 12 45.88 -27.95 36.48
CA GLU A 12 45.97 -28.00 37.95
C GLU A 12 46.96 -26.98 38.52
N GLY A 13 48.05 -26.72 37.80
CA GLY A 13 48.99 -25.65 38.13
C GLY A 13 48.35 -24.26 38.04
N LEU A 14 47.67 -23.97 36.93
CA LEU A 14 46.92 -22.72 36.73
C LEU A 14 45.79 -22.55 37.75
N ARG A 15 45.12 -23.66 38.12
CA ARG A 15 44.04 -23.64 39.12
C ARG A 15 44.59 -23.28 40.48
N THR A 16 45.70 -23.88 40.88
CA THR A 16 46.36 -23.59 42.15
C THR A 16 46.73 -22.10 42.25
N GLN A 17 47.29 -21.53 41.19
CA GLN A 17 47.62 -20.09 41.13
C GLN A 17 46.37 -19.20 41.17
N ALA A 18 45.33 -19.54 40.40
CA ALA A 18 44.08 -18.78 40.36
C ALA A 18 43.38 -18.76 41.72
N VAL A 19 43.36 -19.91 42.43
CA VAL A 19 42.81 -20.04 43.78
C VAL A 19 43.64 -19.24 44.79
N ALA A 20 44.96 -19.28 44.72
CA ALA A 20 45.83 -18.49 45.60
C ALA A 20 45.56 -16.98 45.44
N LEU A 21 45.56 -16.46 44.20
CA LEU A 21 45.24 -15.06 43.92
C LEU A 21 43.81 -14.70 44.37
N ARG A 22 42.86 -15.64 44.28
CA ARG A 22 41.50 -15.44 44.77
C ARG A 22 41.44 -15.29 46.29
N ARG A 23 42.21 -16.11 47.01
CA ARG A 23 42.34 -16.05 48.48
C ARG A 23 43.11 -14.81 48.96
N GLU A 24 44.01 -14.28 48.13
CA GLU A 24 44.64 -12.96 48.34
C GLU A 24 43.68 -11.78 48.13
N GLY A 25 42.43 -12.03 47.74
CA GLY A 25 41.39 -11.02 47.66
C GLY A 25 41.27 -10.33 46.30
N LEU A 26 41.93 -10.86 45.26
CA LEU A 26 41.84 -10.29 43.91
C LEU A 26 40.47 -10.56 43.27
N SER A 27 39.98 -9.56 42.55
CA SER A 27 38.80 -9.68 41.72
C SER A 27 39.08 -10.61 40.54
N ARG A 28 38.00 -11.18 39.99
CA ARG A 28 38.09 -12.06 38.81
C ARG A 28 38.83 -11.39 37.65
N ARG A 29 38.62 -10.08 37.46
CA ARG A 29 39.30 -9.28 36.43
C ARG A 29 40.81 -9.19 36.70
N GLN A 30 41.21 -8.92 37.94
CA GLN A 30 42.63 -8.86 38.31
C GLN A 30 43.32 -10.22 38.14
N ILE A 31 42.64 -11.33 38.47
CA ILE A 31 43.18 -12.68 38.28
C ILE A 31 43.36 -13.01 36.80
N ARG A 32 42.36 -12.66 35.97
CA ARG A 32 42.43 -12.76 34.50
C ARG A 32 43.67 -12.05 33.96
N ASP A 33 43.83 -10.79 34.37
CA ASP A 33 44.91 -9.91 33.88
C ASP A 33 46.29 -10.37 34.39
N ARG A 34 46.37 -10.96 35.60
CA ARG A 34 47.60 -11.47 36.23
C ARG A 34 48.07 -12.81 35.65
N LEU A 35 47.12 -13.70 35.32
CA LEU A 35 47.41 -15.03 34.76
C LEU A 35 47.38 -15.04 33.23
N HIS A 36 47.06 -13.92 32.59
CA HIS A 36 46.92 -13.80 31.13
C HIS A 36 45.94 -14.83 30.53
N VAL A 37 44.86 -15.14 31.26
CA VAL A 37 43.83 -16.11 30.83
C VAL A 37 42.61 -15.36 30.30
N ASP A 38 42.62 -15.01 29.01
CA ASP A 38 41.52 -14.23 28.40
C ASP A 38 40.23 -15.05 28.14
N ASN A 39 40.30 -16.38 28.29
CA ASN A 39 39.15 -17.25 28.14
C ASN A 39 38.30 -17.29 29.43
N ASN A 40 37.10 -16.68 29.37
CA ASN A 40 36.17 -16.60 30.50
C ASN A 40 35.67 -17.95 31.01
N ASP A 41 35.53 -18.96 30.15
CA ASP A 41 35.07 -20.29 30.53
C ASP A 41 36.16 -21.11 31.21
N LEU A 42 37.41 -20.92 30.79
CA LEU A 42 38.56 -21.48 31.48
C LEU A 42 38.70 -20.85 32.87
N LEU A 43 38.65 -19.52 32.96
CA LEU A 43 38.71 -18.80 34.23
C LEU A 43 37.56 -19.17 35.19
N ASN A 44 36.36 -19.44 34.67
CA ASN A 44 35.25 -19.97 35.45
C ASN A 44 35.59 -21.32 36.11
N ARG A 45 36.18 -22.25 35.34
CA ARG A 45 36.57 -23.57 35.84
C ARG A 45 37.72 -23.49 36.84
N LEU A 46 38.71 -22.61 36.60
CA LEU A 46 39.84 -22.40 37.51
C LEU A 46 39.39 -21.85 38.87
N LEU A 47 38.39 -20.96 38.89
CA LEU A 47 37.88 -20.32 40.13
C LEU A 47 36.68 -21.05 40.74
N GLN A 48 36.28 -22.20 40.21
CA GLN A 48 35.12 -22.95 40.67
C GLN A 48 35.33 -23.42 42.13
N GLY A 49 34.38 -23.05 43.00
CA GLY A 49 34.38 -23.39 44.42
C GLY A 49 34.99 -22.31 45.34
N GLU A 50 35.67 -21.30 44.81
CA GLU A 50 36.23 -20.21 45.63
C GLU A 50 35.31 -18.98 45.62
N PRO A 51 34.87 -18.48 46.79
CA PRO A 51 33.96 -17.34 46.86
C PRO A 51 34.61 -16.06 46.32
N ALA A 52 33.78 -15.12 45.87
CA ALA A 52 34.25 -13.80 45.52
C ALA A 52 34.65 -12.99 46.78
N PRO A 53 35.73 -12.19 46.73
CA PRO A 53 36.07 -11.27 47.82
C PRO A 53 34.87 -10.40 48.18
N GLU A 54 34.61 -10.24 49.48
CA GLU A 54 33.42 -9.52 49.97
C GLU A 54 33.31 -8.11 49.39
N TRP A 55 34.43 -7.39 49.23
CA TRP A 55 34.45 -6.04 48.65
C TRP A 55 33.99 -5.96 47.19
N THR A 56 34.02 -7.08 46.45
CA THR A 56 33.52 -7.16 45.06
C THR A 56 32.02 -7.43 44.97
N LYS A 57 31.38 -7.84 46.08
CA LYS A 57 29.93 -7.99 46.14
C LYS A 57 29.31 -6.60 46.29
N ARG A 58 28.50 -6.17 45.32
CA ARG A 58 27.66 -4.97 45.41
C ARG A 58 26.20 -5.38 45.47
N PRO A 59 25.68 -5.76 46.65
CA PRO A 59 24.31 -6.27 46.75
C PRO A 59 23.27 -5.20 46.39
N ASN A 60 23.53 -3.91 46.66
CA ASN A 60 22.48 -2.87 46.66
C ASN A 60 22.66 -1.77 45.62
N ALA A 61 23.41 -1.99 44.53
CA ALA A 61 23.87 -0.91 43.63
C ALA A 61 22.76 -0.07 42.96
N LYS A 62 21.48 -0.47 43.05
CA LYS A 62 20.33 0.26 42.48
C LYS A 62 19.05 0.14 43.32
N ASP A 63 19.16 -0.24 44.60
CA ASP A 63 17.96 -0.55 45.40
C ASP A 63 17.10 0.69 45.65
N ASP A 64 17.74 1.85 45.91
CA ASP A 64 17.02 3.11 46.11
C ASP A 64 16.23 3.54 44.85
N VAL A 65 16.82 3.36 43.67
CA VAL A 65 16.19 3.69 42.39
C VAL A 65 15.08 2.71 42.06
N ARG A 66 15.25 1.43 42.43
CA ARG A 66 14.23 0.40 42.31
C ARG A 66 13.03 0.71 43.20
N GLU A 67 13.25 1.03 44.47
CA GLU A 67 12.17 1.40 45.40
C GLU A 67 11.42 2.63 44.89
N LYS A 68 12.14 3.66 44.42
CA LYS A 68 11.50 4.84 43.83
C LYS A 68 10.66 4.52 42.60
N ALA A 69 11.14 3.63 41.73
CA ALA A 69 10.37 3.17 40.56
C ALA A 69 9.07 2.46 40.98
N ARG A 70 9.09 1.69 42.07
CA ARG A 70 7.92 0.99 42.61
C ARG A 70 6.91 1.96 43.22
N GLU A 71 7.36 2.97 43.97
CA GLU A 71 6.49 4.04 44.50
C GLU A 71 5.76 4.77 43.37
N LEU A 72 6.49 5.24 42.36
CA LEU A 72 5.92 5.96 41.22
C LEU A 72 4.91 5.08 40.46
N ARG A 73 5.17 3.77 40.37
CA ARG A 73 4.24 2.83 39.74
C ARG A 73 2.93 2.71 40.50
N LEU A 74 2.99 2.60 41.84
CA LEU A 74 1.82 2.54 42.70
C LEU A 74 1.01 3.86 42.69
N GLN A 75 1.67 4.99 42.44
CA GLN A 75 1.02 6.29 42.20
C GLN A 75 0.35 6.41 40.82
N GLY A 76 0.41 5.37 39.98
CA GLY A 76 -0.25 5.35 38.67
C GLY A 76 0.62 5.83 37.51
N MET A 77 1.94 5.94 37.66
CA MET A 77 2.81 6.29 36.54
C MET A 77 3.06 5.12 35.57
N THR A 78 3.14 5.44 34.29
CA THR A 78 3.52 4.53 33.21
C THR A 78 5.04 4.34 33.15
N TYR A 79 5.51 3.31 32.46
CA TYR A 79 6.96 3.02 32.35
C TYR A 79 7.73 4.18 31.71
N ASP A 80 7.10 4.89 30.77
CA ASP A 80 7.70 6.02 30.07
C ASP A 80 7.85 7.22 31.00
N GLN A 81 6.87 7.47 31.86
CA GLN A 81 6.94 8.52 32.88
C GLN A 81 8.02 8.21 33.93
N ILE A 82 8.08 6.97 34.41
CA ILE A 82 9.12 6.54 35.36
C ILE A 82 10.52 6.63 34.74
N GLN A 83 10.65 6.33 33.43
CA GLN A 83 11.91 6.50 32.72
C GLN A 83 12.35 7.96 32.66
N VAL A 84 11.44 8.87 32.33
CA VAL A 84 11.74 10.31 32.29
C VAL A 84 12.14 10.81 33.68
N GLU A 85 11.45 10.35 34.72
CA GLU A 85 11.70 10.76 36.11
C GLU A 85 13.04 10.23 36.66
N LEU A 86 13.37 8.95 36.42
CA LEU A 86 14.52 8.29 37.06
C LEU A 86 15.75 8.13 36.14
N GLY A 87 15.65 8.50 34.86
CA GLY A 87 16.73 8.36 33.87
C GLY A 87 17.18 6.91 33.61
N CYS A 88 16.42 5.92 34.08
CA CYS A 88 16.74 4.50 33.93
C CYS A 88 16.21 3.92 32.62
N SER A 89 16.83 2.84 32.13
CA SER A 89 16.33 2.16 30.92
C SER A 89 14.97 1.51 31.19
N LYS A 90 14.11 1.46 30.16
CA LYS A 90 12.80 0.74 30.24
C LYS A 90 12.97 -0.71 30.66
N GLY A 91 14.06 -1.36 30.24
CA GLY A 91 14.36 -2.75 30.60
C GLY A 91 14.55 -2.92 32.12
N SER A 92 15.29 -2.02 32.77
CA SER A 92 15.48 -2.04 34.22
C SER A 92 14.17 -1.75 34.98
N ILE A 93 13.43 -0.72 34.55
CA ILE A 93 12.15 -0.36 35.17
C ILE A 93 11.16 -1.52 35.06
N SER A 94 11.01 -2.12 33.87
CA SER A 94 10.12 -3.26 33.65
C SER A 94 10.42 -4.43 34.58
N LEU A 95 11.70 -4.77 34.79
CA LEU A 95 12.07 -5.85 35.71
C LEU A 95 11.68 -5.56 37.16
N TRP A 96 11.69 -4.30 37.58
CA TRP A 96 11.41 -3.89 38.96
C TRP A 96 9.92 -3.76 39.30
N VAL A 97 9.08 -3.43 38.32
CA VAL A 97 7.69 -3.03 38.57
C VAL A 97 6.64 -3.87 37.84
N ARG A 98 7.04 -4.87 37.04
CA ARG A 98 6.10 -5.71 36.26
C ARG A 98 5.10 -6.51 37.11
N ASP A 99 5.43 -6.74 38.37
CA ASP A 99 4.59 -7.42 39.37
C ASP A 99 3.57 -6.48 40.02
N LEU A 100 3.68 -5.16 39.81
CA LEU A 100 2.77 -4.15 40.34
C LEU A 100 1.58 -3.89 39.39
N PRO A 101 0.43 -3.44 39.91
CA PRO A 101 -0.75 -3.17 39.11
C PRO A 101 -0.47 -2.18 37.98
N LYS A 102 -1.18 -2.37 36.88
CA LYS A 102 -1.13 -1.44 35.75
C LYS A 102 -1.95 -0.19 36.13
N PRO A 103 -1.42 1.02 35.92
CA PRO A 103 -2.16 2.24 36.12
C PRO A 103 -3.48 2.21 35.35
N GLU A 104 -4.54 2.63 36.02
CA GLU A 104 -5.81 2.87 35.36
C GLU A 104 -5.62 4.01 34.35
N ARG A 105 -5.74 3.70 33.06
CA ARG A 105 -5.82 4.74 32.05
C ARG A 105 -7.19 5.40 32.20
N SER A 106 -7.21 6.70 32.53
CA SER A 106 -8.47 7.47 32.51
C SER A 106 -9.18 7.28 31.16
N ARG A 107 -10.48 7.04 31.20
CA ARG A 107 -11.34 6.96 30.01
C ARG A 107 -11.18 8.22 29.14
N SER A 108 -10.97 9.38 29.77
CA SER A 108 -10.74 10.66 29.07
C SER A 108 -9.44 10.68 28.25
N ALA A 109 -8.36 10.07 28.74
CA ALA A 109 -7.09 10.04 28.02
C ALA A 109 -7.16 9.14 26.77
N ILE A 110 -7.93 8.05 26.83
CA ILE A 110 -8.18 7.16 25.68
C ILE A 110 -9.04 7.89 24.64
N GLU A 111 -10.07 8.63 25.06
CA GLU A 111 -10.92 9.40 24.16
C GLU A 111 -10.17 10.56 23.49
N GLN A 112 -9.35 11.29 24.22
CA GLN A 112 -8.50 12.33 23.67
C GLN A 112 -7.49 11.77 22.66
N ALA A 113 -6.84 10.64 22.96
CA ALA A 113 -5.94 9.99 22.01
C ALA A 113 -6.66 9.51 20.73
N ARG A 114 -7.89 9.00 20.85
CA ARG A 114 -8.73 8.63 19.71
C ARG A 114 -9.16 9.84 18.87
N LEU A 115 -9.55 10.94 19.51
CA LEU A 115 -9.91 12.17 18.83
C LEU A 115 -8.73 12.76 18.07
N ALA A 116 -7.57 12.86 18.73
CA ALA A 116 -6.34 13.32 18.09
C ALA A 116 -5.90 12.41 16.94
N GLY A 117 -6.10 11.09 17.08
CA GLY A 117 -5.85 10.12 16.00
C GLY A 117 -6.76 10.34 14.79
N ARG A 118 -8.06 10.56 15.01
CA ARG A 118 -9.01 10.89 13.93
C ARG A 118 -8.67 12.20 13.25
N MET A 119 -8.42 13.27 14.00
CA MET A 119 -8.08 14.57 13.42
C MET A 119 -6.80 14.52 12.57
N ARG A 120 -5.77 13.79 13.02
CA ARG A 120 -4.56 13.57 12.21
C ARG A 120 -4.87 12.79 10.93
N TRP A 121 -5.67 11.74 11.03
CA TRP A 121 -6.07 10.95 9.88
C TRP A 121 -6.89 11.75 8.87
N ASP A 122 -7.86 12.55 9.34
CA ASP A 122 -8.68 13.41 8.49
C ASP A 122 -7.83 14.48 7.80
N HIS A 123 -6.86 15.06 8.51
CA HIS A 123 -5.89 15.99 7.93
C HIS A 123 -5.01 15.31 6.87
N GLU A 124 -4.44 14.14 7.17
CA GLU A 124 -3.65 13.38 6.20
C GLU A 124 -4.47 12.99 4.96
N LEU A 125 -5.73 12.59 5.15
CA LEU A 125 -6.64 12.31 4.04
C LEU A 125 -6.91 13.56 3.20
N ALA A 126 -7.13 14.71 3.83
CA ALA A 126 -7.36 15.97 3.13
C ALA A 126 -6.12 16.40 2.33
N VAL A 127 -4.92 16.28 2.90
CA VAL A 127 -3.66 16.58 2.19
C VAL A 127 -3.47 15.64 1.01
N ARG A 128 -3.67 14.33 1.19
CA ARG A 128 -3.56 13.34 0.12
C ARG A 128 -4.61 13.55 -0.97
N ASP A 129 -5.84 13.94 -0.62
CA ASP A 129 -6.87 14.23 -1.61
C ASP A 129 -6.55 15.52 -2.37
N ALA A 130 -6.08 16.57 -1.68
CA ALA A 130 -5.63 17.80 -2.33
C ALA A 130 -4.49 17.55 -3.32
N GLU A 131 -3.49 16.75 -2.95
CA GLU A 131 -2.40 16.33 -3.84
C GLU A 131 -2.95 15.56 -5.05
N ARG A 132 -3.86 14.60 -4.82
CA ARG A 132 -4.51 13.84 -5.90
C ARG A 132 -5.28 14.74 -6.86
N GLN A 133 -6.06 15.70 -6.35
CA GLN A 133 -6.80 16.62 -7.20
C GLN A 133 -5.86 17.53 -7.99
N ARG A 134 -4.76 17.98 -7.36
CA ARG A 134 -3.73 18.78 -8.02
C ARG A 134 -3.07 18.02 -9.17
N THR A 135 -2.59 16.79 -8.93
CA THR A 135 -2.00 15.95 -10.00
C THR A 135 -2.95 15.76 -11.17
N LYS A 136 -4.25 15.56 -10.90
CA LYS A 136 -5.27 15.43 -11.96
C LYS A 136 -5.51 16.73 -12.71
N ALA A 137 -5.51 17.87 -12.02
CA ALA A 137 -5.67 19.18 -12.63
C ALA A 137 -4.47 19.51 -13.51
N ASP A 138 -3.25 19.33 -12.98
CA ASP A 138 -2.01 19.57 -13.72
C ASP A 138 -1.96 18.71 -15.01
N ALA A 139 -2.25 17.41 -14.91
CA ALA A 139 -2.30 16.51 -16.08
C ALA A 139 -3.42 16.86 -17.08
N ARG A 140 -4.54 17.42 -16.62
CA ARG A 140 -5.60 17.92 -17.50
C ARG A 140 -5.12 19.15 -18.27
N ASP A 141 -4.37 20.03 -17.62
CA ASP A 141 -3.85 21.26 -18.24
C ASP A 141 -2.69 20.98 -19.21
N GLU A 142 -2.08 19.78 -19.15
CA GLU A 142 -1.15 19.28 -20.18
C GLU A 142 -1.86 18.86 -21.48
N THR A 143 -3.18 18.57 -21.43
CA THR A 143 -3.96 17.99 -22.53
C THR A 143 -4.96 18.98 -23.16
N VAL A 144 -4.64 20.28 -23.13
CA VAL A 144 -5.54 21.40 -23.48
C VAL A 144 -5.99 21.40 -24.95
N THR A 145 -5.19 20.87 -25.87
CA THR A 145 -5.55 20.79 -27.29
C THR A 145 -5.28 19.41 -27.85
N MET A 146 -6.31 18.81 -28.45
CA MET A 146 -6.19 17.55 -29.18
C MET A 146 -6.36 17.83 -30.67
N SER A 147 -5.34 17.51 -31.46
CA SER A 147 -5.38 17.58 -32.92
C SER A 147 -6.29 16.50 -33.50
N ASP A 148 -6.72 16.70 -34.75
CA ASP A 148 -7.50 15.70 -35.51
C ASP A 148 -6.77 14.35 -35.59
N GLN A 149 -5.44 14.37 -35.70
CA GLN A 149 -4.64 13.15 -35.75
C GLN A 149 -4.63 12.42 -34.39
N GLU A 150 -4.50 13.14 -33.28
CA GLU A 150 -4.58 12.55 -31.94
C GLU A 150 -5.98 12.02 -31.63
N LEU A 151 -7.03 12.76 -32.02
CA LEU A 151 -8.42 12.31 -31.89
C LEU A 151 -8.66 11.05 -32.75
N PHE A 152 -8.12 11.01 -33.96
CA PHE A 152 -8.21 9.86 -34.84
C PHE A 152 -7.64 8.60 -34.19
N TYR A 153 -6.38 8.63 -33.72
CA TYR A 153 -5.75 7.47 -33.10
C TYR A 153 -6.39 7.09 -31.77
N THR A 154 -6.77 8.08 -30.95
CA THR A 154 -7.51 7.87 -29.71
C THR A 154 -8.82 7.13 -29.97
N GLY A 155 -9.60 7.57 -30.94
CA GLY A 155 -10.87 6.94 -31.28
C GLY A 155 -10.72 5.52 -31.84
N VAL A 156 -9.69 5.26 -32.65
CA VAL A 156 -9.38 3.89 -33.14
C VAL A 156 -9.04 2.97 -31.97
N ALA A 157 -8.13 3.39 -31.08
CA ALA A 157 -7.72 2.61 -29.92
C ALA A 157 -8.90 2.36 -28.97
N LEU A 158 -9.70 3.40 -28.72
CA LEU A 158 -10.87 3.35 -27.86
C LEU A 158 -11.92 2.37 -28.40
N TYR A 159 -12.23 2.43 -29.70
CA TYR A 159 -13.13 1.47 -30.33
C TYR A 159 -12.57 0.05 -30.26
N TRP A 160 -11.26 -0.15 -30.47
CA TRP A 160 -10.69 -1.49 -30.42
C TRP A 160 -10.71 -2.11 -29.01
N ALA A 161 -10.65 -1.28 -27.98
CA ALA A 161 -10.71 -1.68 -26.58
C ALA A 161 -12.16 -1.96 -26.11
N GLU A 162 -13.10 -1.06 -26.40
CA GLU A 162 -14.45 -1.05 -25.82
C GLU A 162 -15.57 -1.37 -26.83
N GLY A 163 -15.26 -1.34 -28.13
CA GLY A 163 -16.20 -1.59 -29.21
C GLY A 163 -16.52 -3.07 -29.43
N GLY A 164 -17.66 -3.30 -30.09
CA GLY A 164 -18.08 -4.62 -30.52
C GLY A 164 -17.10 -5.20 -31.54
N LYS A 165 -16.66 -6.44 -31.29
CA LYS A 165 -15.81 -7.20 -32.20
C LYS A 165 -16.65 -8.16 -33.01
N ASP A 166 -16.38 -8.18 -34.30
CA ASP A 166 -16.95 -9.16 -35.22
C ASP A 166 -16.41 -10.55 -34.91
N LYS A 167 -17.24 -11.58 -35.09
CA LYS A 167 -16.86 -12.97 -34.81
C LYS A 167 -16.83 -13.74 -36.11
N VAL A 168 -15.78 -14.54 -36.33
CA VAL A 168 -15.60 -15.31 -37.57
C VAL A 168 -16.83 -16.19 -37.91
N TYR A 169 -17.52 -16.71 -36.88
CA TYR A 169 -18.71 -17.56 -37.02
C TYR A 169 -20.04 -16.79 -37.11
N ASP A 170 -20.04 -15.46 -36.96
CA ASP A 170 -21.24 -14.61 -37.00
C ASP A 170 -20.82 -13.21 -37.47
N ARG A 171 -20.36 -13.15 -38.72
CA ARG A 171 -19.82 -11.94 -39.35
C ARG A 171 -20.93 -10.95 -39.66
N ARG A 172 -21.01 -9.90 -38.84
CA ARG A 172 -22.01 -8.82 -38.92
C ARG A 172 -21.39 -7.47 -39.23
N GLU A 173 -20.10 -7.29 -38.92
CA GLU A 173 -19.32 -6.07 -39.20
C GLU A 173 -20.06 -4.81 -38.75
N ASN A 174 -20.69 -4.87 -37.57
CA ASN A 174 -21.43 -3.74 -37.03
C ASN A 174 -20.52 -2.90 -36.14
N VAL A 175 -20.74 -1.59 -36.19
CA VAL A 175 -20.06 -0.65 -35.30
C VAL A 175 -21.00 -0.38 -34.13
N THR A 176 -20.70 -1.02 -33.00
CA THR A 176 -21.41 -0.86 -31.74
C THR A 176 -20.41 -0.51 -30.66
N PHE A 177 -20.68 0.52 -29.88
CA PHE A 177 -19.82 0.99 -28.80
C PHE A 177 -20.63 1.12 -27.52
N ILE A 178 -20.08 0.66 -26.39
CA ILE A 178 -20.79 0.65 -25.10
C ILE A 178 -19.86 1.17 -24.02
N ASN A 179 -20.24 2.24 -23.32
CA ASN A 179 -19.47 2.70 -22.17
C ASN A 179 -20.37 3.41 -21.13
N SER A 180 -19.92 3.46 -19.88
CA SER A 180 -20.63 4.16 -18.79
C SER A 180 -20.03 5.53 -18.45
N ASP A 181 -18.85 5.85 -18.96
CA ASP A 181 -18.18 7.11 -18.73
C ASP A 181 -18.64 8.17 -19.76
N PRO A 182 -19.17 9.32 -19.33
CA PRO A 182 -19.67 10.36 -20.23
C PRO A 182 -18.56 11.03 -21.05
N GLY A 183 -17.34 11.14 -20.52
CA GLY A 183 -16.19 11.69 -21.24
C GLY A 183 -15.74 10.76 -22.37
N VAL A 184 -15.72 9.46 -22.13
CA VAL A 184 -15.45 8.44 -23.16
C VAL A 184 -16.50 8.51 -24.28
N ILE A 185 -17.79 8.66 -23.93
CA ILE A 185 -18.87 8.83 -24.90
C ILE A 185 -18.66 10.12 -25.72
N ALA A 186 -18.29 11.24 -25.09
CA ALA A 186 -18.04 12.49 -25.78
C ALA A 186 -16.88 12.38 -26.79
N VAL A 187 -15.75 11.77 -26.38
CA VAL A 187 -14.60 11.52 -27.28
C VAL A 187 -14.99 10.63 -28.45
N TYR A 188 -15.77 9.57 -28.19
CA TYR A 188 -16.23 8.67 -29.24
C TYR A 188 -17.14 9.38 -30.26
N LEU A 189 -18.04 10.25 -29.80
CA LEU A 189 -18.90 11.05 -30.68
C LEU A 189 -18.10 12.07 -31.50
N ALA A 190 -17.14 12.78 -30.89
CA ALA A 190 -16.26 13.70 -31.60
C ALA A 190 -15.42 12.97 -32.67
N TRP A 191 -14.97 11.76 -32.38
CA TRP A 191 -14.26 10.92 -33.35
C TRP A 191 -15.17 10.48 -34.51
N LEU A 192 -16.43 10.13 -34.25
CA LEU A 192 -17.39 9.84 -35.32
C LEU A 192 -17.66 11.07 -36.20
N ASP A 193 -17.72 12.27 -35.61
CA ASP A 193 -17.83 13.52 -36.37
C ASP A 193 -16.58 13.77 -37.24
N LEU A 194 -15.38 13.54 -36.71
CA LEU A 194 -14.12 13.60 -37.47
C LEU A 194 -14.12 12.64 -38.66
N LEU A 195 -14.77 11.48 -38.54
CA LEU A 195 -14.94 10.50 -39.61
C LEU A 195 -16.16 10.78 -40.52
N GLU A 196 -16.79 11.95 -40.37
CA GLU A 196 -17.95 12.40 -41.13
C GLU A 196 -19.16 11.44 -41.03
N VAL A 197 -19.32 10.77 -39.89
CA VAL A 197 -20.48 9.91 -39.63
C VAL A 197 -21.67 10.76 -39.20
N GLY A 198 -22.63 10.94 -40.12
CA GLY A 198 -23.87 11.67 -39.86
C GLY A 198 -24.64 11.17 -38.63
N ARG A 199 -25.20 12.11 -37.86
CA ARG A 199 -25.98 11.83 -36.64
C ARG A 199 -27.23 11.01 -36.90
N ASP A 200 -27.81 11.11 -38.10
CA ASP A 200 -28.94 10.32 -38.59
C ASP A 200 -28.63 8.82 -38.67
N ARG A 201 -27.35 8.45 -38.76
CA ARG A 201 -26.90 7.06 -38.77
C ARG A 201 -26.71 6.51 -37.36
N LEU A 202 -26.79 7.33 -36.33
CA LEU A 202 -26.55 6.93 -34.95
C LEU A 202 -27.85 6.51 -34.29
N SER A 203 -27.78 5.42 -33.54
CA SER A 203 -28.87 4.99 -32.67
C SER A 203 -28.34 4.73 -31.27
N TYR A 204 -29.15 5.11 -30.30
CA TYR A 204 -28.77 5.16 -28.89
C TYR A 204 -29.69 4.25 -28.07
N ARG A 205 -29.12 3.57 -27.09
CA ARG A 205 -29.89 2.74 -26.16
C ARG A 205 -29.24 2.73 -24.79
N VAL A 206 -30.02 2.87 -23.74
CA VAL A 206 -29.51 2.69 -22.38
C VAL A 206 -29.42 1.19 -22.04
N MET A 207 -28.33 0.79 -21.40
CA MET A 207 -28.15 -0.54 -20.84
C MET A 207 -27.90 -0.40 -19.33
N ILE A 208 -28.87 -0.80 -18.51
CA ILE A 208 -28.85 -0.54 -17.07
C ILE A 208 -29.43 -1.72 -16.29
N HIS A 209 -29.08 -1.84 -15.02
CA HIS A 209 -29.68 -2.84 -14.14
C HIS A 209 -31.14 -2.50 -13.82
N GLU A 210 -31.98 -3.55 -13.71
CA GLU A 210 -33.42 -3.40 -13.44
C GLU A 210 -33.76 -2.71 -12.12
N THR A 211 -32.84 -2.73 -11.16
CA THR A 211 -33.00 -2.10 -9.84
C THR A 211 -32.69 -0.61 -9.83
N ALA A 212 -32.25 -0.04 -10.96
CA ALA A 212 -31.85 1.36 -11.06
C ALA A 212 -32.95 2.23 -11.69
N ASP A 213 -32.84 3.55 -11.51
CA ASP A 213 -33.76 4.53 -12.07
C ASP A 213 -33.56 4.68 -13.59
N VAL A 214 -34.36 3.93 -14.36
CA VAL A 214 -34.34 3.94 -15.84
C VAL A 214 -34.69 5.31 -16.40
N PRO A 215 -35.81 5.96 -16.02
CA PRO A 215 -36.16 7.28 -16.54
C PRO A 215 -35.07 8.35 -16.30
N ALA A 216 -34.41 8.34 -15.14
CA ALA A 216 -33.34 9.30 -14.87
C ALA A 216 -32.08 9.02 -15.71
N ALA A 217 -31.75 7.75 -15.95
CA ALA A 217 -30.67 7.37 -16.84
C ALA A 217 -30.94 7.77 -18.30
N GLU A 218 -32.16 7.54 -18.79
CA GLU A 218 -32.57 7.93 -20.15
C GLU A 218 -32.49 9.45 -20.34
N ARG A 219 -33.02 10.24 -19.42
CA ARG A 219 -32.90 11.72 -19.47
C ARG A 219 -31.44 12.18 -19.45
N TYR A 220 -30.61 11.57 -18.60
CA TYR A 220 -29.19 11.91 -18.51
C TYR A 220 -28.46 11.67 -19.84
N TRP A 221 -28.60 10.48 -20.41
CA TRP A 221 -27.90 10.14 -21.66
C TRP A 221 -28.46 10.89 -22.86
N ALA A 222 -29.78 11.09 -22.94
CA ALA A 222 -30.41 11.89 -24.00
C ALA A 222 -29.89 13.33 -23.96
N GLY A 223 -29.81 13.94 -22.77
CA GLY A 223 -29.22 15.27 -22.58
C GLY A 223 -27.75 15.33 -22.95
N LEU A 224 -26.95 14.32 -22.60
CA LEU A 224 -25.53 14.27 -22.94
C LEU A 224 -25.28 14.24 -24.45
N VAL A 225 -26.06 13.44 -25.20
CA VAL A 225 -25.86 13.27 -26.64
C VAL A 225 -26.72 14.20 -27.50
N GLY A 226 -27.53 15.06 -26.87
CA GLY A 226 -28.31 16.10 -27.54
C GLY A 226 -29.52 15.58 -28.33
N ILE A 227 -30.19 14.54 -27.83
CA ILE A 227 -31.42 13.99 -28.46
C ILE A 227 -32.61 14.07 -27.52
N ASP A 228 -33.82 13.96 -28.07
CA ASP A 228 -35.03 13.74 -27.27
C ASP A 228 -35.04 12.32 -26.69
N VAL A 229 -35.61 12.15 -25.49
CA VAL A 229 -35.71 10.84 -24.84
C VAL A 229 -36.49 9.84 -25.70
N SER A 230 -37.49 10.29 -26.47
CA SER A 230 -38.27 9.43 -27.38
C SER A 230 -37.46 8.87 -28.54
N ALA A 231 -36.30 9.46 -28.86
CA ALA A 231 -35.38 8.96 -29.88
C ALA A 231 -34.50 7.79 -29.37
N LEU A 232 -34.46 7.55 -28.05
CA LEU A 232 -33.78 6.39 -27.49
C LEU A 232 -34.49 5.09 -27.89
N GLN A 233 -33.71 4.08 -28.29
CA GLN A 233 -34.24 2.73 -28.42
C GLN A 233 -34.59 2.15 -27.04
N LYS A 234 -35.46 1.14 -27.04
CA LYS A 234 -35.89 0.41 -25.85
C LYS A 234 -34.70 0.00 -24.98
N THR A 235 -34.68 0.49 -23.73
CA THR A 235 -33.65 0.22 -22.73
C THR A 235 -33.47 -1.28 -22.49
N THR A 236 -32.20 -1.71 -22.44
CA THR A 236 -31.81 -3.09 -22.11
C THR A 236 -31.65 -3.23 -20.60
N LEU A 237 -32.53 -4.02 -19.97
CA LEU A 237 -32.46 -4.29 -18.54
C LEU A 237 -31.59 -5.52 -18.24
N LYS A 238 -30.53 -5.30 -17.45
CA LYS A 238 -29.68 -6.37 -16.89
C LYS A 238 -30.28 -6.86 -15.58
N LYS A 239 -30.66 -8.14 -15.56
CA LYS A 239 -31.14 -8.80 -14.34
C LYS A 239 -30.08 -8.74 -13.23
N HIS A 240 -30.53 -8.59 -11.99
CA HIS A 240 -29.63 -8.62 -10.85
C HIS A 240 -29.03 -10.02 -10.66
N ASN A 241 -27.71 -10.10 -10.46
CA ASN A 241 -27.06 -11.34 -10.02
C ASN A 241 -26.78 -11.22 -8.50
N PRO A 242 -27.55 -11.91 -7.64
CA PRO A 242 -27.46 -11.76 -6.19
C PRO A 242 -26.12 -12.23 -5.61
N LYS A 243 -25.26 -12.92 -6.39
CA LYS A 243 -23.94 -13.38 -5.95
C LYS A 243 -22.85 -12.31 -5.96
N THR A 244 -23.10 -11.13 -6.53
CA THR A 244 -22.10 -10.06 -6.62
C THR A 244 -22.53 -8.82 -5.82
N VAL A 245 -21.75 -8.48 -4.78
CA VAL A 245 -21.93 -7.21 -4.06
C VAL A 245 -21.39 -6.09 -4.94
N ARG A 246 -22.30 -5.41 -5.62
CA ARG A 246 -21.98 -4.31 -6.53
C ARG A 246 -21.79 -3.01 -5.75
N LYS A 247 -20.66 -2.32 -5.98
CA LYS A 247 -20.35 -1.04 -5.33
C LYS A 247 -20.93 0.19 -6.05
N ASN A 248 -21.32 0.05 -7.32
CA ASN A 248 -21.90 1.14 -8.13
C ASN A 248 -23.44 1.11 -8.10
N VAL A 249 -24.04 1.26 -6.92
CA VAL A 249 -25.50 1.10 -6.69
C VAL A 249 -26.20 2.36 -6.16
N GLY A 250 -25.56 3.54 -6.25
CA GLY A 250 -26.13 4.80 -5.79
C GLY A 250 -27.02 5.51 -6.83
N GLU A 251 -27.69 6.59 -6.40
CA GLU A 251 -28.58 7.43 -7.23
C GLU A 251 -27.89 8.06 -8.45
N ALA A 252 -26.56 8.19 -8.40
CA ALA A 252 -25.74 8.67 -9.50
C ALA A 252 -25.46 7.61 -10.59
N TYR A 253 -25.87 6.35 -10.39
CA TYR A 253 -25.65 5.30 -11.38
C TYR A 253 -26.59 5.45 -12.58
N ARG A 254 -26.03 5.70 -13.77
CA ARG A 254 -26.78 5.93 -15.02
C ARG A 254 -26.70 4.78 -16.04
N GLY A 255 -26.12 3.64 -15.69
CA GLY A 255 -25.93 2.56 -16.68
C GLY A 255 -24.81 2.83 -17.67
N CYS A 256 -24.86 2.13 -18.80
CA CYS A 256 -24.02 2.36 -19.96
C CYS A 256 -24.89 2.89 -21.11
N LEU A 257 -24.32 3.76 -21.95
CA LEU A 257 -24.89 4.10 -23.23
C LEU A 257 -24.36 3.14 -24.30
N VAL A 258 -25.26 2.60 -25.11
CA VAL A 258 -24.94 1.86 -26.33
C VAL A 258 -25.15 2.79 -27.50
N ILE A 259 -24.11 2.96 -28.32
CA ILE A 259 -24.15 3.71 -29.58
C ILE A 259 -23.95 2.71 -30.71
N ARG A 260 -24.82 2.74 -31.71
CA ARG A 260 -24.70 1.92 -32.91
C ARG A 260 -24.74 2.77 -34.16
N VAL A 261 -23.80 2.53 -35.06
CA VAL A 261 -23.75 3.16 -36.39
C VAL A 261 -24.45 2.27 -37.42
N ALA A 262 -25.52 2.80 -38.02
CA ALA A 262 -26.22 2.16 -39.12
C ALA A 262 -25.34 2.10 -40.37
N LYS A 263 -25.48 1.01 -41.15
CA LYS A 263 -24.68 0.74 -42.35
C LYS A 263 -23.16 0.83 -42.05
N GLY A 264 -22.75 0.30 -40.90
CA GLY A 264 -21.40 0.45 -40.35
C GLY A 264 -20.32 -0.47 -40.93
N ALA A 265 -20.64 -1.41 -41.83
CA ALA A 265 -19.70 -2.45 -42.29
C ALA A 265 -18.38 -1.88 -42.85
N THR A 266 -18.46 -0.88 -43.73
CA THR A 266 -17.26 -0.23 -44.27
C THR A 266 -16.45 0.45 -43.19
N LEU A 267 -17.11 1.14 -42.24
CA LEU A 267 -16.44 1.79 -41.13
C LEU A 267 -15.77 0.75 -40.22
N TYR A 268 -16.45 -0.35 -39.89
CA TYR A 268 -15.89 -1.43 -39.09
C TYR A 268 -14.57 -1.97 -39.69
N ARG A 269 -14.59 -2.29 -41.00
CA ARG A 269 -13.40 -2.79 -41.71
C ARG A 269 -12.26 -1.76 -41.75
N ARG A 270 -12.60 -0.47 -41.90
CA ARG A 270 -11.59 0.62 -41.80
C ARG A 270 -10.97 0.65 -40.41
N ILE A 271 -11.76 0.52 -39.35
CA ILE A 271 -11.26 0.50 -37.97
C ILE A 271 -10.33 -0.69 -37.73
N GLU A 272 -10.72 -1.88 -38.19
CA GLU A 272 -9.87 -3.07 -38.12
C GLU A 272 -8.54 -2.86 -38.86
N GLY A 273 -8.59 -2.33 -40.09
CA GLY A 273 -7.38 -2.01 -40.86
C GLY A 273 -6.49 -0.97 -40.19
N TRP A 274 -7.08 0.11 -39.63
CA TRP A 274 -6.35 1.12 -38.89
C TRP A 274 -5.68 0.55 -37.65
N TRP A 275 -6.38 -0.28 -36.88
CA TRP A 275 -5.80 -0.93 -35.71
C TRP A 275 -4.64 -1.85 -36.08
N SER A 276 -4.78 -2.65 -37.14
CA SER A 276 -3.69 -3.49 -37.65
C SER A 276 -2.45 -2.64 -37.98
N GLY A 277 -2.62 -1.53 -38.69
CA GLY A 277 -1.51 -0.61 -39.00
C GLY A 277 -0.85 0.01 -37.75
N ILE A 278 -1.64 0.41 -36.74
CA ILE A 278 -1.11 0.90 -35.45
C ILE A 278 -0.31 -0.20 -34.74
N ALA A 279 -0.83 -1.42 -34.69
CA ALA A 279 -0.19 -2.55 -34.03
C ALA A 279 1.13 -2.96 -34.74
N GLU A 280 1.15 -2.94 -36.07
CA GLU A 280 2.36 -3.16 -36.87
C GLU A 280 3.40 -2.07 -36.59
N GLY A 281 3.01 -0.80 -36.62
CA GLY A 281 3.91 0.32 -36.31
C GLY A 281 4.50 0.22 -34.90
N ALA A 282 3.68 -0.12 -33.91
CA ALA A 282 4.14 -0.35 -32.53
C ALA A 282 5.11 -1.54 -32.44
N THR A 283 4.83 -2.63 -33.16
CA THR A 283 5.70 -3.81 -33.20
C THR A 283 7.05 -3.52 -33.86
N SER A 284 7.08 -2.71 -34.92
CA SER A 284 8.33 -2.29 -35.56
C SER A 284 9.21 -1.48 -34.60
N ARG A 285 8.65 -0.57 -33.81
CA ARG A 285 9.41 0.16 -32.77
C ARG A 285 10.03 -0.75 -31.72
N LEU A 286 9.32 -1.81 -31.32
CA LEU A 286 9.87 -2.80 -30.39
C LEU A 286 11.06 -3.58 -30.99
N LYS A 287 11.05 -3.79 -32.30
CA LYS A 287 12.13 -4.49 -33.02
C LYS A 287 13.35 -3.62 -33.28
N GLU A 288 13.14 -2.32 -33.53
CA GLU A 288 14.21 -1.38 -33.87
C GLU A 288 15.04 -0.90 -32.66
N GLY A 289 14.66 -1.26 -31.43
CA GLY A 289 15.41 -0.89 -30.22
C GLY A 289 15.40 0.62 -29.92
N ASP A 290 14.59 1.38 -30.65
CA ASP A 290 14.47 2.83 -30.49
C ASP A 290 13.69 3.12 -29.21
N ARG A 291 14.44 3.39 -28.14
CA ARG A 291 13.92 4.00 -26.92
C ARG A 291 14.02 5.52 -27.11
N PRO A 292 12.96 6.21 -27.57
CA PRO A 292 12.97 7.66 -27.54
C PRO A 292 13.16 8.11 -26.09
N GLY A 293 14.06 9.08 -25.93
CA GLY A 293 14.64 9.59 -24.69
C GLY A 293 13.81 9.40 -23.42
N ARG A 294 14.40 8.73 -22.44
CA ARG A 294 14.10 9.04 -21.04
C ARG A 294 14.26 10.54 -20.87
N VAL A 295 13.15 11.24 -20.68
CA VAL A 295 13.16 12.49 -19.92
C VAL A 295 13.48 12.05 -18.49
N GLU A 296 14.72 12.27 -18.06
CA GLU A 296 15.08 12.08 -16.65
C GLU A 296 14.29 13.06 -15.77
N PRO A 297 13.92 12.64 -14.55
CA PRO A 297 13.02 13.37 -13.66
C PRO A 297 13.57 14.71 -13.16
#